data_AF-A0A945Y9I4-F1
#
_entry.id   AF-A0A945Y9I4-F1
#
_cell.length_a   1.000
_cell.length_b   1.000
_cell.length_c   1.000
_cell.angle_alpha   90.00
_cell.angle_beta   90.00
_cell.angle_gamma   90.00
#
_symmetry.space_group_name_H-M   'P 1'
#
loop_
_entity.id
_entity.type
_entity.pdbx_description
1 polymer ?
#
loop_
_entity_poly.entity_id
_entity_poly.type
_entity_poly.pdbx_seq_one_letter_code
_entity_poly.pdbx_strand_id
1 'polypeptide(L)'
;MSDPLQAYGYRDSPYIRPVQDWVCGNAAAGCPCQIGPDDNGRCQGGPECEPVRMGDRWHCTRSSLSGGPCTDGPTVNGGCCRQVPLCRPVRSWRARRGAVTRWVVALVMALMVFVLAGSNRTAVIDPGELSFQHAELVNCGTCHSAFQHGIMGWWRAAWSTKTAIDDSQSCLNCHDMGKGGLLPHSLPAGEMAVLSKTVGVVTAVGRSVGVQLANLVYDKPQENDGALPCMSCHQEHQGATADLKTISDDRCSTCHQAQFHSLTFGHPDFTNYPSEARTPLQFDHTSHIDKHFRDEKNAKLAPEECSDCHKAGPEGRFMEVKSFETSCGACHGEQIAGAGRASAKGMAVFAVPGLDVASLQENGAAVGEWPEYAEDPVPPFMNLLLSADPNYRAAQPILVKIDDLLDLSAASADQFAAVESMVWAVKSMLYDLRSKGVSALHQRLATVLERPLTAVEKASLTALLPLATIANAQTLWFPALGSEIPRWRDGEKILMPSAEAADGPAENTADSKPADDEDSDDDEIATGKDDDDDDDDEIATGKD
;
A
#
# COMPACT_ATOMS: atom_id res chain seq x y z
N MET A 1 16.12 46.23 42.80
CA MET A 1 15.71 46.98 41.59
C MET A 1 16.88 46.84 40.62
N SER A 2 16.69 46.06 39.57
CA SER A 2 17.74 45.81 38.57
C SER A 2 17.82 47.04 37.69
N ASP A 3 18.89 47.84 37.84
CA ASP A 3 19.14 48.92 36.90
C ASP A 3 19.21 48.34 35.48
N PRO A 4 18.53 48.96 34.50
CA PRO A 4 18.60 48.51 33.13
C PRO A 4 20.07 48.57 32.67
N LEU A 5 20.54 47.51 32.01
CA LEU A 5 21.90 47.39 31.47
C LEU A 5 22.27 48.55 30.51
N GLN A 6 21.29 49.34 30.08
CA GLN A 6 21.47 50.54 29.28
C GLN A 6 20.40 51.60 29.66
N ALA A 7 20.83 52.84 29.89
CA ALA A 7 19.93 53.96 30.17
C ALA A 7 19.26 54.42 28.86
N TYR A 8 17.95 54.15 28.72
CA TYR A 8 17.17 54.57 27.55
C TYR A 8 16.55 55.96 27.79
N GLY A 9 17.36 57.00 27.60
CA GLY A 9 16.91 58.39 27.57
C GLY A 9 17.35 59.09 26.29
N TYR A 10 16.56 60.04 25.78
CA TYR A 10 16.92 60.83 24.59
C TYR A 10 18.20 61.67 24.77
N ARG A 11 18.67 61.80 26.02
CA ARG A 11 19.94 62.44 26.40
C ARG A 11 21.05 61.45 26.77
N ASP A 12 20.69 60.19 27.02
CA ASP A 12 21.55 59.19 27.67
C ASP A 12 21.95 58.06 26.72
N SER A 13 21.25 57.90 25.60
CA SER A 13 21.59 56.93 24.55
C SER A 13 21.34 57.50 23.15
N PRO A 14 22.23 57.24 22.17
CA PRO A 14 21.99 57.61 20.78
C PRO A 14 20.81 56.83 20.22
N TYR A 15 19.98 57.47 19.39
CA TYR A 15 18.84 56.81 18.74
C TYR A 15 19.32 55.78 17.71
N ILE A 16 19.27 54.50 18.08
CA ILE A 16 19.62 53.39 17.17
C ILE A 16 18.46 53.20 16.19
N ARG A 17 18.77 53.09 14.90
CA ARG A 17 17.80 52.89 13.81
C ARG A 17 17.90 51.46 13.25
N PRO A 18 17.44 50.43 13.98
CA PRO A 18 17.66 49.02 13.62
C PRO A 18 16.92 48.58 12.35
N VAL A 19 15.91 49.35 11.93
CA VAL A 19 15.11 49.08 10.72
C VAL A 19 15.68 49.69 9.45
N GLN A 20 16.72 50.53 9.53
CA GLN A 20 17.29 51.16 8.35
C GLN A 20 18.15 50.20 7.51
N ASP A 21 18.01 50.36 6.20
CA ASP A 21 18.73 49.57 5.20
C ASP A 21 20.21 49.95 5.10
N TRP A 22 20.53 51.20 5.45
CA TRP A 22 21.85 51.78 5.39
C TRP A 22 22.29 52.28 6.76
N VAL A 23 23.54 52.05 7.10
CA VAL A 23 24.18 52.55 8.32
C VAL A 23 25.44 53.32 7.98
N CYS A 24 25.85 54.22 8.88
CA CYS A 24 27.07 54.99 8.73
C CYS A 24 28.28 54.08 8.56
N GLY A 25 29.17 54.36 7.59
CA GLY A 25 30.39 53.57 7.35
C GLY A 25 31.34 53.54 8.55
N ASN A 26 31.30 54.58 9.39
CA ASN A 26 32.15 54.70 10.58
C ASN A 26 31.55 53.96 11.80
N ALA A 27 30.36 53.36 11.67
CA ALA A 27 29.72 52.62 12.76
C ALA A 27 30.56 51.42 13.23
N ALA A 28 31.27 50.74 12.30
CA ALA A 28 32.16 49.63 12.64
C ALA A 28 33.38 50.05 13.48
N ALA A 29 33.79 51.31 13.38
CA ALA A 29 34.87 51.90 14.18
C ALA A 29 34.36 52.53 15.50
N GLY A 30 33.09 52.30 15.87
CA GLY A 30 32.49 52.85 17.08
C GLY A 30 32.15 54.34 17.02
N CYS A 31 32.31 54.99 15.86
CA CYS A 31 32.08 56.43 15.67
C CYS A 31 30.98 56.72 14.63
N PRO A 32 29.73 56.25 14.82
CA PRO A 32 28.66 56.54 13.87
C PRO A 32 28.27 58.02 13.93
N CYS A 33 27.92 58.61 12.79
CA CYS A 33 27.30 59.93 12.79
C CYS A 33 25.86 59.85 13.33
N GLN A 34 25.42 60.88 14.05
CA GLN A 34 24.08 60.94 14.65
C GLN A 34 22.96 60.97 13.60
N ILE A 35 23.18 61.70 12.49
CA ILE A 35 22.19 61.88 11.42
C ILE A 35 21.99 60.60 10.60
N GLY A 36 23.05 59.80 10.41
CA GLY A 36 23.01 58.61 9.57
C GLY A 36 22.87 58.91 8.07
N PRO A 37 22.99 57.89 7.21
CA PRO A 37 22.66 58.02 5.79
C PRO A 37 21.15 58.16 5.58
N ASP A 38 20.76 58.65 4.39
CA ASP A 38 19.36 58.60 3.95
C ASP A 38 18.96 57.19 3.49
N ASP A 39 17.67 57.00 3.16
CA ASP A 39 17.15 55.69 2.70
C ASP A 39 17.74 55.24 1.35
N ASN A 40 18.37 56.15 0.60
CA ASN A 40 19.06 55.88 -0.65
C ASN A 40 20.55 55.56 -0.46
N GLY A 41 21.06 55.55 0.79
CA GLY A 41 22.45 55.26 1.10
C GLY A 41 23.41 56.41 0.82
N ARG A 42 22.92 57.65 0.77
CA ARG A 42 23.75 58.86 0.68
C ARG A 42 24.09 59.37 2.07
N CYS A 43 25.36 59.73 2.28
CA CYS A 43 25.77 60.35 3.53
C CYS A 43 25.23 61.78 3.59
N GLN A 44 24.46 62.08 4.63
CA GLN A 44 23.93 63.41 4.92
C GLN A 44 24.95 64.27 5.70
N GLY A 45 26.25 64.15 5.36
CA GLY A 45 27.31 64.89 6.03
C GLY A 45 27.13 66.40 5.83
N GLY A 46 27.37 67.17 6.88
CA GLY A 46 27.12 68.61 6.94
C GLY A 46 27.49 69.20 8.30
N PRO A 47 27.08 70.45 8.61
CA PRO A 47 27.34 71.07 9.91
C PRO A 47 26.69 70.27 11.05
N GLU A 48 27.40 70.08 12.17
CA GLU A 48 26.93 69.27 13.31
C GLU A 48 25.70 69.84 14.04
N CYS A 49 25.42 71.12 13.84
CA CYS A 49 24.23 71.79 14.34
C CYS A 49 23.85 72.95 13.41
N GLU A 50 22.63 73.45 13.54
CA GLU A 50 22.18 74.66 12.86
C GLU A 50 22.09 75.79 13.90
N PRO A 51 23.07 76.71 13.95
CA PRO A 51 23.07 77.80 14.90
C PRO A 51 21.82 78.67 14.78
N VAL A 52 21.28 79.10 15.93
CA VAL A 52 20.09 79.96 15.96
C VAL A 52 20.52 81.37 16.31
N ARG A 53 20.03 82.36 15.55
CA ARG A 53 20.28 83.77 15.84
C ARG A 53 19.33 84.25 16.94
N MET A 54 19.88 84.67 18.08
CA MET A 54 19.12 85.28 19.17
C MET A 54 19.64 86.71 19.37
N GLY A 55 18.84 87.71 19.00
CA GLY A 55 19.28 89.10 18.91
C GLY A 55 20.41 89.28 17.88
N ASP A 56 21.52 89.88 18.30
CA ASP A 56 22.67 90.17 17.43
C ASP A 56 23.75 89.07 17.41
N ARG A 57 23.54 87.94 18.09
CA ARG A 57 24.53 86.86 18.18
C ARG A 57 23.98 85.51 17.74
N TRP A 58 24.86 84.71 17.14
CA TRP A 58 24.59 83.31 16.79
C TRP A 58 24.88 82.42 18.00
N HIS A 59 23.94 81.54 18.33
CA HIS A 59 24.08 80.57 19.42
C HIS A 59 24.23 79.17 18.85
N CYS A 60 25.25 78.44 19.31
CA CYS A 60 25.48 77.05 18.95
C CYS A 60 24.38 76.17 19.57
N THR A 61 23.72 75.36 18.74
CA THR A 61 22.65 74.44 19.14
C THR A 61 23.12 72.99 19.22
N ARG A 62 24.44 72.76 19.24
CA ARG A 62 25.04 71.42 19.29
C ARG A 62 24.61 70.69 20.56
N SER A 63 24.04 69.51 20.38
CA SER A 63 23.47 68.72 21.47
C SER A 63 24.55 68.23 22.45
N SER A 64 24.17 67.96 23.70
CA SER A 64 25.05 67.36 24.71
C SER A 64 25.58 65.98 24.28
N LEU A 65 24.76 65.20 23.55
CA LEU A 65 25.15 63.90 22.98
C LEU A 65 26.27 64.00 21.93
N SER A 66 26.41 65.16 21.29
CA SER A 66 27.51 65.45 20.36
C SER A 66 28.69 66.15 21.03
N GLY A 67 28.74 66.21 22.37
CA GLY A 67 29.81 66.88 23.11
C GLY A 67 29.54 68.34 23.48
N GLY A 68 28.30 68.80 23.33
CA GLY A 68 27.86 70.14 23.77
C GLY A 68 28.31 71.29 22.86
N PRO A 69 28.02 72.55 23.26
CA PRO A 69 28.34 73.74 22.47
C PRO A 69 29.82 73.81 22.08
N CYS A 70 30.09 74.20 20.84
CA CYS A 70 31.46 74.36 20.36
C CYS A 70 32.20 75.44 21.15
N THR A 71 33.46 75.19 21.53
CA THR A 71 34.33 76.17 22.21
C THR A 71 34.50 77.46 21.40
N ASP A 72 34.60 77.34 20.08
CA ASP A 72 34.83 78.46 19.16
C ASP A 72 33.53 79.14 18.71
N GLY A 73 32.38 78.57 19.05
CA GLY A 73 31.05 79.07 18.66
C GLY A 73 30.76 78.98 17.15
N PRO A 74 29.57 79.47 16.71
CA PRO A 74 29.21 79.56 15.30
C PRO A 74 30.08 80.57 14.54
N THR A 75 30.23 80.38 13.24
CA THR A 75 30.92 81.34 12.36
C THR A 75 30.12 82.64 12.24
N VAL A 76 30.77 83.72 11.80
CA VAL A 76 30.15 85.05 11.59
C VAL A 76 28.94 85.02 10.65
N ASN A 77 28.90 84.03 9.74
CA ASN A 77 27.81 83.83 8.79
C ASN A 77 26.69 82.90 9.32
N GLY A 78 26.75 82.50 10.59
CA GLY A 78 25.76 81.62 11.22
C GLY A 78 25.96 80.12 10.95
N GLY A 79 27.09 79.71 10.38
CA GLY A 79 27.42 78.29 10.17
C GLY A 79 28.03 77.63 11.40
N CYS A 80 27.85 76.32 11.58
CA CYS A 80 28.57 75.58 12.62
C CYS A 80 30.07 75.47 12.27
N CYS A 81 30.94 75.67 13.26
CA CYS A 81 32.39 75.52 13.09
C CYS A 81 32.85 74.05 12.97
N ARG A 82 31.97 73.07 13.28
CA ARG A 82 32.25 71.63 13.17
C ARG A 82 31.48 71.03 11.99
N GLN A 83 32.20 70.38 11.09
CA GLN A 83 31.66 69.66 9.94
C GLN A 83 31.76 68.16 10.19
N VAL A 84 30.66 67.43 10.01
CA VAL A 84 30.68 65.96 10.08
C VAL A 84 31.44 65.43 8.87
N PRO A 85 32.51 64.64 9.05
CA PRO A 85 33.23 64.05 7.94
C PRO A 85 32.31 63.14 7.13
N LEU A 86 32.37 63.27 5.80
CA LEU A 86 31.62 62.40 4.89
C LEU A 86 32.05 60.95 5.12
N CYS A 87 31.08 60.08 5.40
CA CYS A 87 31.29 58.64 5.48
C CYS A 87 30.81 57.96 4.19
N ARG A 88 31.27 56.73 3.93
CA ARG A 88 30.69 55.87 2.90
C ARG A 88 29.65 54.95 3.54
N PRO A 89 28.34 55.19 3.35
CA PRO A 89 27.32 54.36 3.98
C PRO A 89 27.44 52.91 3.54
N VAL A 90 27.15 51.99 4.45
CA VAL A 90 27.17 50.55 4.19
C VAL A 90 25.81 49.95 4.48
N ARG A 91 25.42 48.94 3.70
CA ARG A 91 24.18 48.18 3.97
C ARG A 91 24.25 47.53 5.35
N SER A 92 23.17 47.65 6.12
CA SER A 92 23.02 47.00 7.42
C SER A 92 23.06 45.48 7.28
N TRP A 93 23.42 44.76 8.36
CA TRP A 93 23.42 43.29 8.37
C TRP A 93 22.05 42.71 8.04
N ARG A 94 20.97 43.35 8.50
CA ARG A 94 19.59 42.98 8.16
C ARG A 94 19.34 43.09 6.66
N ALA A 95 19.72 44.22 6.03
CA ALA A 95 19.53 44.43 4.60
C ALA A 95 20.35 43.45 3.75
N ARG A 96 21.60 43.16 4.16
CA ARG A 96 22.44 42.14 3.50
C ARG A 96 21.82 40.74 3.60
N ARG A 97 21.40 40.33 4.79
CA ARG A 97 20.71 39.03 5.01
C ARG A 97 19.43 38.94 4.18
N GLY A 98 18.59 39.98 4.21
CA GLY A 98 17.36 40.02 3.41
C GLY A 98 17.60 40.02 1.89
N ALA A 99 18.69 40.63 1.41
CA ALA A 99 19.09 40.51 0.00
C ALA A 99 19.52 39.08 -0.34
N VAL A 100 20.37 38.45 0.48
CA VAL A 100 20.79 37.06 0.29
C VAL A 100 19.59 36.12 0.32
N THR A 101 18.70 36.24 1.31
CA THR A 101 17.48 35.41 1.40
C THR A 101 16.61 35.56 0.15
N ARG A 102 16.41 36.78 -0.36
CA ARG A 102 15.65 36.98 -1.61
C ARG A 102 16.31 36.31 -2.82
N TRP A 103 17.64 36.41 -2.94
CA TRP A 103 18.37 35.74 -4.03
C TRP A 103 18.30 34.22 -3.91
N VAL A 104 18.43 33.68 -2.70
CA VAL A 104 18.30 32.23 -2.45
C VAL A 104 16.88 31.76 -2.79
N VAL A 105 15.84 32.47 -2.35
CA VAL A 105 14.45 32.14 -2.69
C VAL A 105 14.22 32.19 -4.19
N ALA A 106 14.71 33.24 -4.87
CA ALA A 106 14.59 33.36 -6.33
C ALA A 106 15.32 32.22 -7.06
N LEU A 107 16.51 31.84 -6.60
CA LEU A 107 17.28 30.71 -7.14
C LEU A 107 16.51 29.38 -6.96
N VAL A 108 15.97 29.12 -5.77
CA VAL A 108 15.18 27.90 -5.49
C VAL A 108 13.93 27.85 -6.35
N MET A 109 13.19 28.97 -6.47
CA MET A 109 12.02 29.06 -7.34
C MET A 109 12.39 28.83 -8.81
N ALA A 110 13.49 29.41 -9.29
CA ALA A 110 13.97 29.20 -10.65
C ALA A 110 14.39 27.75 -10.90
N LEU A 111 15.07 27.11 -9.94
CA LEU A 111 15.44 25.69 -10.02
C LEU A 111 14.20 24.80 -10.05
N MET A 112 13.21 25.05 -9.20
CA MET A 112 11.94 24.31 -9.21
C MET A 112 11.24 24.44 -10.57
N VAL A 113 11.12 25.66 -11.11
CA VAL A 113 10.52 25.87 -12.44
C VAL A 113 11.31 25.14 -13.52
N PHE A 114 12.64 25.20 -13.47
CA PHE A 114 13.50 24.51 -14.43
C PHE A 114 13.33 22.98 -14.38
N VAL A 115 13.27 22.39 -13.19
CA VAL A 115 13.05 20.94 -13.00
C VAL A 115 11.65 20.54 -13.48
N LEU A 116 10.62 21.32 -13.12
CA LEU A 116 9.23 21.03 -13.48
C LEU A 116 8.94 21.24 -14.99
N ALA A 117 9.66 22.15 -15.65
CA ALA A 117 9.57 22.38 -17.09
C ALA A 117 10.45 21.44 -17.92
N GLY A 118 11.43 20.78 -17.31
CA GLY A 118 12.35 19.86 -17.98
C GLY A 118 11.72 18.51 -18.32
N SER A 119 12.43 17.72 -19.14
CA SER A 119 12.04 16.35 -19.49
C SER A 119 12.04 15.40 -18.29
N ASN A 120 12.79 15.72 -17.23
CA ASN A 120 12.89 14.93 -16.01
C ASN A 120 11.73 15.19 -15.03
N ARG A 121 10.74 16.02 -15.39
CA ARG A 121 9.58 16.32 -14.54
C ARG A 121 8.86 15.05 -14.07
N THR A 122 8.77 14.05 -14.94
CA THR A 122 8.07 12.79 -14.64
C THR A 122 8.85 12.02 -13.59
N ALA A 123 10.17 11.87 -13.70
CA ALA A 123 10.98 11.19 -12.70
C ALA A 123 10.94 11.81 -11.28
N VAL A 124 10.54 13.08 -11.14
CA VAL A 124 10.46 13.79 -9.85
C VAL A 124 9.04 13.78 -9.27
N ILE A 125 8.01 13.68 -10.11
CA ILE A 125 6.59 13.77 -9.72
C ILE A 125 5.90 12.40 -9.77
N ASP A 126 6.45 11.46 -10.54
CA ASP A 126 5.91 10.11 -10.68
C ASP A 126 6.07 9.36 -9.36
N PRO A 127 4.96 9.06 -8.66
CA PRO A 127 5.00 8.35 -7.39
C PRO A 127 5.51 6.90 -7.56
N GLY A 128 5.61 6.40 -8.78
CA GLY A 128 6.00 5.03 -9.10
C GLY A 128 4.81 4.19 -9.57
N GLU A 129 5.11 2.97 -10.01
CA GLU A 129 4.12 2.00 -10.47
C GLU A 129 3.21 1.53 -9.33
N LEU A 130 1.93 1.31 -9.66
CA LEU A 130 0.97 0.69 -8.74
C LEU A 130 1.31 -0.79 -8.50
N SER A 131 0.81 -1.32 -7.38
CA SER A 131 0.76 -2.74 -7.06
C SER A 131 0.00 -3.50 -8.13
N PHE A 132 0.32 -4.79 -8.27
CA PHE A 132 -0.31 -5.67 -9.25
C PHE A 132 -1.85 -5.61 -9.21
N GLN A 133 -2.45 -5.60 -8.01
CA GLN A 133 -3.89 -5.64 -7.81
C GLN A 133 -4.61 -4.43 -8.42
N HIS A 134 -3.91 -3.30 -8.59
CA HIS A 134 -4.43 -2.06 -9.13
C HIS A 134 -3.72 -1.61 -10.41
N ALA A 135 -2.91 -2.47 -11.04
CA ALA A 135 -2.05 -2.10 -12.16
C ALA A 135 -2.82 -1.59 -13.41
N GLU A 136 -4.08 -1.99 -13.60
CA GLU A 136 -4.96 -1.48 -14.67
C GLU A 136 -5.49 -0.05 -14.40
N LEU A 137 -5.33 0.48 -13.18
CA LEU A 137 -5.82 1.82 -12.83
C LEU A 137 -4.85 2.90 -13.33
N VAL A 138 -4.94 3.21 -14.62
CA VAL A 138 -4.06 4.19 -15.29
C VAL A 138 -4.40 5.66 -14.99
N ASN A 139 -5.55 5.93 -14.37
CA ASN A 139 -5.98 7.29 -14.03
C ASN A 139 -5.79 7.56 -12.54
N CYS A 140 -4.86 8.45 -12.18
CA CYS A 140 -4.61 8.82 -10.79
C CYS A 140 -5.87 9.33 -10.07
N GLY A 141 -6.80 9.95 -10.80
CA GLY A 141 -8.07 10.44 -10.27
C GLY A 141 -9.04 9.35 -9.86
N THR A 142 -8.78 8.08 -10.18
CA THR A 142 -9.52 6.94 -9.65
C THR A 142 -9.26 6.76 -8.15
N CYS A 143 -8.07 7.13 -7.66
CA CYS A 143 -7.71 7.01 -6.25
C CYS A 143 -7.60 8.38 -5.57
N HIS A 144 -7.03 9.36 -6.26
CA HIS A 144 -6.77 10.70 -5.73
C HIS A 144 -7.87 11.69 -6.10
N SER A 145 -8.72 12.01 -5.12
CA SER A 145 -9.79 12.99 -5.23
C SER A 145 -9.29 14.36 -5.69
N ALA A 146 -8.11 14.78 -5.22
CA ALA A 146 -7.49 16.05 -5.55
C ALA A 146 -7.03 16.16 -7.02
N PHE A 147 -6.90 15.03 -7.74
CA PHE A 147 -6.26 14.98 -9.06
C PHE A 147 -6.91 15.93 -10.07
N GLN A 148 -8.25 15.98 -10.10
CA GLN A 148 -8.98 16.78 -11.09
C GLN A 148 -9.09 18.28 -10.75
N HIS A 149 -8.66 18.69 -9.55
CA HIS A 149 -8.82 20.07 -9.07
C HIS A 149 -7.68 21.02 -9.46
N GLY A 150 -6.74 20.56 -10.29
CA GLY A 150 -5.60 21.34 -10.78
C GLY A 150 -4.67 21.85 -9.67
N ILE A 151 -3.81 22.81 -10.00
CA ILE A 151 -2.70 23.22 -9.12
C ILE A 151 -3.17 23.79 -7.77
N MET A 152 -4.30 24.51 -7.76
CA MET A 152 -4.86 25.06 -6.52
C MET A 152 -5.51 23.99 -5.66
N GLY A 153 -6.07 22.94 -6.28
CA GLY A 153 -6.56 21.76 -5.58
C GLY A 153 -5.42 20.99 -4.92
N TRP A 154 -4.32 20.76 -5.65
CA TRP A 154 -3.13 20.07 -5.12
C TRP A 154 -2.47 20.85 -3.99
N TRP A 155 -2.43 22.18 -4.10
CA TRP A 155 -1.91 23.03 -3.03
C TRP A 155 -2.78 22.95 -1.76
N ARG A 156 -4.11 22.84 -1.88
CA ARG A 156 -4.96 22.61 -0.70
C ARG A 156 -4.78 21.20 -0.15
N ALA A 157 -4.66 20.20 -1.01
CA ALA A 157 -4.46 18.80 -0.63
C ALA A 157 -3.17 18.60 0.19
N ALA A 158 -2.06 19.21 -0.23
CA ALA A 158 -0.76 19.07 0.44
C ALA A 158 -0.73 19.62 1.88
N TRP A 159 -1.69 20.46 2.27
CA TRP A 159 -1.83 21.00 3.63
C TRP A 159 -3.05 20.46 4.38
N SER A 160 -3.79 19.51 3.80
CA SER A 160 -5.04 18.98 4.34
C SER A 160 -4.92 17.51 4.70
N THR A 161 -5.14 17.18 5.98
CA THR A 161 -5.27 15.77 6.43
C THR A 161 -6.56 15.11 5.93
N LYS A 162 -7.57 15.91 5.54
CA LYS A 162 -8.85 15.41 5.03
C LYS A 162 -8.72 14.74 3.68
N THR A 163 -7.75 15.16 2.85
CA THR A 163 -7.62 14.62 1.49
C THR A 163 -7.28 13.13 1.48
N ALA A 164 -6.47 12.64 2.43
CA ALA A 164 -6.17 11.21 2.51
C ALA A 164 -7.42 10.38 2.88
N ILE A 165 -8.32 10.94 3.69
CA ILE A 165 -9.62 10.31 4.01
C ILE A 165 -10.54 10.34 2.81
N ASP A 166 -10.61 11.47 2.11
CA ASP A 166 -11.43 11.60 0.89
C ASP A 166 -10.91 10.65 -0.22
N ASP A 167 -9.60 10.48 -0.35
CA ASP A 167 -8.98 9.51 -1.26
C ASP A 167 -9.31 8.06 -0.88
N SER A 168 -9.41 7.76 0.42
CA SER A 168 -9.78 6.43 0.92
C SER A 168 -11.22 6.05 0.58
N GLN A 169 -12.12 7.03 0.41
CA GLN A 169 -13.48 6.77 -0.08
C GLN A 169 -13.47 6.19 -1.49
N SER A 170 -12.49 6.56 -2.32
CA SER A 170 -12.35 5.99 -3.66
C SER A 170 -12.09 4.49 -3.62
N CYS A 171 -11.33 4.00 -2.63
CA CYS A 171 -11.10 2.57 -2.41
C CYS A 171 -12.41 1.85 -2.05
N LEU A 172 -13.24 2.49 -1.22
CA LEU A 172 -14.50 1.93 -0.72
C LEU A 172 -15.59 1.83 -1.80
N ASN A 173 -15.42 2.49 -2.94
CA ASN A 173 -16.30 2.31 -4.11
C ASN A 173 -16.21 0.88 -4.69
N CYS A 174 -15.09 0.19 -4.47
CA CYS A 174 -14.88 -1.18 -4.95
C CYS A 174 -14.75 -2.20 -3.81
N HIS A 175 -14.18 -1.79 -2.67
CA HIS A 175 -13.99 -2.65 -1.49
C HIS A 175 -15.06 -2.37 -0.43
N ASP A 176 -15.93 -3.35 -0.15
CA ASP A 176 -16.87 -3.26 0.97
C ASP A 176 -16.19 -3.63 2.30
N MET A 177 -16.06 -2.64 3.18
CA MET A 177 -15.53 -2.77 4.54
C MET A 177 -16.58 -2.45 5.61
N GLY A 178 -17.85 -2.34 5.21
CA GLY A 178 -18.96 -1.96 6.07
C GLY A 178 -18.88 -0.53 6.60
N LYS A 179 -19.81 -0.18 7.50
CA LYS A 179 -19.94 1.18 8.06
C LYS A 179 -18.73 1.65 8.88
N GLY A 180 -17.92 0.70 9.34
CA GLY A 180 -16.70 0.95 10.10
C GLY A 180 -15.44 1.03 9.25
N GLY A 181 -15.48 0.91 7.92
CA GLY A 181 -14.29 0.63 7.10
C GLY A 181 -13.10 1.58 7.20
N LEU A 182 -13.30 2.83 7.64
CA LEU A 182 -12.21 3.79 7.91
C LEU A 182 -11.86 3.92 9.40
N LEU A 183 -12.46 3.13 10.27
CA LEU A 183 -12.12 3.10 11.68
C LEU A 183 -10.99 2.09 11.91
N PRO A 184 -10.16 2.29 12.94
CA PRO A 184 -9.19 1.27 13.36
C PRO A 184 -9.89 -0.09 13.57
N HIS A 185 -9.38 -1.13 12.92
CA HIS A 185 -9.96 -2.49 12.94
C HIS A 185 -11.43 -2.58 12.50
N SER A 186 -11.95 -1.55 11.82
CA SER A 186 -13.36 -1.39 11.51
C SER A 186 -14.30 -1.34 12.73
N LEU A 187 -13.78 -1.01 13.91
CA LEU A 187 -14.52 -1.00 15.17
C LEU A 187 -14.73 0.43 15.70
N PRO A 188 -15.90 0.73 16.31
CA PRO A 188 -16.12 1.99 16.97
C PRO A 188 -15.26 2.12 18.23
N ALA A 189 -14.90 3.36 18.59
CA ALA A 189 -14.02 3.66 19.72
C ALA A 189 -14.51 3.08 21.05
N GLY A 190 -15.83 3.02 21.27
CA GLY A 190 -16.42 2.42 22.46
C GLY A 190 -16.12 0.92 22.61
N GLU A 191 -16.18 0.15 21.52
CA GLU A 191 -15.85 -1.27 21.52
C GLU A 191 -14.34 -1.49 21.70
N MET A 192 -13.52 -0.68 21.02
CA MET A 192 -12.05 -0.69 21.17
C MET A 192 -11.60 -0.40 22.61
N ALA A 193 -12.27 0.54 23.29
CA ALA A 193 -11.98 0.86 24.69
C ALA A 193 -12.32 -0.29 25.65
N VAL A 194 -13.41 -1.03 25.38
CA VAL A 194 -13.75 -2.24 26.13
C VAL A 194 -12.70 -3.32 25.92
N LEU A 195 -12.35 -3.62 24.66
CA LEU A 195 -11.33 -4.61 24.32
C LEU A 195 -9.96 -4.27 24.91
N SER A 196 -9.56 -3.01 24.86
CA SER A 196 -8.26 -2.54 25.40
C SER A 196 -8.17 -2.71 26.91
N LYS A 197 -9.28 -2.54 27.65
CA LYS A 197 -9.32 -2.83 29.10
C LYS A 197 -9.15 -4.31 29.40
N THR A 198 -9.66 -5.19 28.54
CA THR A 198 -9.58 -6.64 28.70
C THR A 198 -8.21 -7.19 28.34
N VAL A 199 -7.52 -6.62 27.33
CA VAL A 199 -6.26 -7.13 26.78
C VAL A 199 -5.01 -6.39 27.27
N GLY A 200 -5.15 -5.13 27.71
CA GLY A 200 -4.05 -4.20 28.02
C GLY A 200 -3.11 -4.61 29.17
N VAL A 201 -3.34 -5.75 29.83
CA VAL A 201 -2.51 -6.27 30.92
C VAL A 201 -1.44 -7.25 30.42
N VAL A 202 -1.56 -7.81 29.21
CA VAL A 202 -0.75 -8.96 28.76
C VAL A 202 0.37 -8.60 27.75
N THR A 203 0.34 -7.41 27.13
CA THR A 203 1.08 -7.14 25.87
C THR A 203 2.27 -6.16 25.95
N ALA A 204 2.56 -5.58 27.10
CA ALA A 204 3.56 -4.51 27.21
C ALA A 204 5.01 -5.04 27.35
N VAL A 205 5.58 -5.61 26.29
CA VAL A 205 7.02 -5.98 26.26
C VAL A 205 7.74 -5.30 25.10
N GLY A 206 8.30 -4.11 25.39
CA GLY A 206 9.30 -3.42 24.56
C GLY A 206 8.77 -2.63 23.36
N ARG A 207 9.64 -1.79 22.77
CA ARG A 207 9.36 -0.97 21.56
C ARG A 207 10.49 -1.16 20.57
N SER A 208 10.18 -1.27 19.27
CA SER A 208 11.22 -1.23 18.24
C SER A 208 11.94 0.13 18.22
N VAL A 209 13.17 0.15 17.71
CA VAL A 209 13.95 1.41 17.60
C VAL A 209 13.23 2.41 16.67
N GLY A 210 12.57 1.92 15.61
CA GLY A 210 11.80 2.75 14.68
C GLY A 210 10.68 3.51 15.37
N VAL A 211 9.88 2.82 16.20
CA VAL A 211 8.79 3.41 16.97
C VAL A 211 9.31 4.40 18.04
N GLN A 212 10.44 4.09 18.66
CA GLN A 212 11.07 5.03 19.61
C GLN A 212 11.48 6.34 18.94
N LEU A 213 12.01 6.28 17.72
CA LEU A 213 12.39 7.46 16.95
C LEU A 213 11.16 8.25 16.49
N ALA A 214 10.11 7.56 16.03
CA ALA A 214 8.86 8.18 15.59
C ALA A 214 8.19 8.99 16.73
N ASN A 215 8.15 8.42 17.93
CA ASN A 215 7.58 9.06 19.13
C ASN A 215 8.31 10.35 19.56
N LEU A 216 9.54 10.59 19.11
CA LEU A 216 10.28 11.84 19.39
C LEU A 216 9.83 12.99 18.47
N VAL A 217 9.23 12.66 17.33
CA VAL A 217 8.85 13.62 16.28
C VAL A 217 7.34 13.84 16.26
N TYR A 218 6.59 12.75 16.38
CA TYR A 218 5.15 12.72 16.46
C TYR A 218 4.83 12.33 17.91
N ASP A 219 4.19 13.22 18.68
CA ASP A 219 3.83 12.97 20.07
C ASP A 219 3.20 11.58 20.28
N LYS A 220 3.22 11.08 21.54
CA LYS A 220 2.72 9.73 21.89
C LYS A 220 1.36 9.41 21.23
N PRO A 221 1.12 8.14 20.82
CA PRO A 221 -0.13 7.73 20.19
C PRO A 221 -1.33 8.12 21.06
N GLN A 222 -2.24 8.90 20.47
CA GLN A 222 -3.51 9.26 21.09
C GLN A 222 -4.57 8.20 20.79
N GLU A 223 -5.47 8.00 21.75
CA GLU A 223 -6.77 7.37 21.55
C GLU A 223 -7.48 8.16 20.43
N ASN A 224 -7.42 7.64 19.20
CA ASN A 224 -7.91 8.35 18.03
C ASN A 224 -9.20 7.69 17.56
N ASP A 225 -10.32 8.35 17.85
CA ASP A 225 -11.66 8.10 17.32
C ASP A 225 -11.79 8.56 15.85
N GLY A 226 -10.71 9.12 15.28
CA GLY A 226 -10.66 9.64 13.92
C GLY A 226 -10.58 8.53 12.87
N ALA A 227 -11.19 8.80 11.72
CA ALA A 227 -11.02 7.96 10.54
C ALA A 227 -9.54 7.86 10.15
N LEU A 228 -9.10 6.67 9.75
CA LEU A 228 -7.76 6.33 9.31
C LEU A 228 -7.77 6.10 7.79
N PRO A 229 -6.92 6.80 7.02
CA PRO A 229 -6.80 6.53 5.59
C PRO A 229 -6.30 5.11 5.31
N CYS A 230 -6.79 4.45 4.26
CA CYS A 230 -6.36 3.09 3.86
C CYS A 230 -4.84 2.99 3.65
N MET A 231 -4.26 4.04 3.07
CA MET A 231 -2.82 4.13 2.78
C MET A 231 -1.92 4.24 4.03
N SER A 232 -2.51 4.39 5.23
CA SER A 232 -1.76 4.38 6.49
C SER A 232 -1.10 3.02 6.73
N CYS A 233 -1.76 1.95 6.28
CA CYS A 233 -1.28 0.57 6.37
C CYS A 233 -0.91 0.03 4.99
N HIS A 234 -1.79 0.20 3.99
CA HIS A 234 -1.63 -0.33 2.64
C HIS A 234 -1.06 0.73 1.70
N GLN A 235 0.26 0.91 1.73
CA GLN A 235 0.90 1.92 0.90
C GLN A 235 1.04 1.44 -0.56
N GLU A 236 0.30 2.11 -1.43
CA GLU A 236 0.37 1.96 -2.88
C GLU A 236 1.61 2.68 -3.48
N HIS A 237 1.90 2.46 -4.76
CA HIS A 237 3.06 3.00 -5.51
C HIS A 237 4.43 2.41 -5.17
N GLN A 238 4.46 1.20 -4.61
CA GLN A 238 5.71 0.47 -4.34
C GLN A 238 6.14 -0.45 -5.50
N GLY A 239 5.44 -0.38 -6.64
CA GLY A 239 5.71 -1.18 -7.83
C GLY A 239 4.87 -2.44 -7.95
N ALA A 240 4.81 -3.00 -9.16
CA ALA A 240 3.97 -4.16 -9.49
C ALA A 240 4.27 -5.43 -8.67
N THR A 241 5.46 -5.52 -8.07
CA THR A 241 5.87 -6.65 -7.22
C THR A 241 5.64 -6.43 -5.73
N ALA A 242 5.17 -5.24 -5.31
CA ALA A 242 4.86 -4.98 -3.91
C ALA A 242 3.57 -5.69 -3.50
N ASP A 243 3.60 -6.37 -2.35
CA ASP A 243 2.41 -7.00 -1.78
C ASP A 243 1.75 -6.07 -0.77
N LEU A 244 0.60 -5.51 -1.14
CA LEU A 244 -0.20 -4.66 -0.25
C LEU A 244 -0.62 -5.37 1.04
N LYS A 245 -0.65 -6.71 1.08
CA LYS A 245 -1.01 -7.46 2.29
C LYS A 245 0.13 -7.55 3.30
N THR A 246 1.37 -7.30 2.88
CA THR A 246 2.53 -7.38 3.76
C THR A 246 2.69 -6.04 4.48
N ILE A 247 2.24 -5.99 5.73
CA ILE A 247 2.36 -4.82 6.62
C ILE A 247 3.36 -5.15 7.74
N SER A 248 4.24 -4.21 8.09
CA SER A 248 5.17 -4.42 9.20
C SER A 248 4.52 -4.14 10.57
N ASP A 249 4.98 -4.85 11.60
CA ASP A 249 4.55 -4.68 13.00
C ASP A 249 4.68 -3.23 13.51
N ASP A 250 5.68 -2.51 13.00
CA ASP A 250 5.92 -1.10 13.31
C ASP A 250 4.74 -0.20 12.89
N ARG A 251 4.05 -0.53 11.79
CA ARG A 251 2.87 0.24 11.34
C ARG A 251 1.74 0.15 12.35
N CYS A 252 1.55 -1.02 12.95
CA CYS A 252 0.52 -1.24 13.98
C CYS A 252 0.92 -0.56 15.30
N SER A 253 2.15 -0.80 15.76
CA SER A 253 2.63 -0.31 17.05
C SER A 253 2.83 1.21 17.10
N THR A 254 2.92 1.90 15.96
CA THR A 254 2.98 3.37 15.92
C THR A 254 1.73 4.01 16.53
N CYS A 255 0.55 3.42 16.32
CA CYS A 255 -0.73 3.97 16.80
C CYS A 255 -1.22 3.32 18.10
N HIS A 256 -0.83 2.08 18.40
CA HIS A 256 -1.28 1.39 19.61
C HIS A 256 -0.72 2.03 20.89
N GLN A 257 -1.57 2.20 21.92
CA GLN A 257 -1.14 2.69 23.23
C GLN A 257 -0.16 1.73 23.91
N ALA A 258 -0.50 0.43 23.87
CA ALA A 258 0.38 -0.66 24.26
C ALA A 258 1.27 -1.01 23.07
N GLN A 259 2.41 -0.33 22.96
CA GLN A 259 3.42 -0.61 21.93
C GLN A 259 4.20 -1.88 22.31
N PHE A 260 4.50 -2.72 21.32
CA PHE A 260 5.20 -3.99 21.46
C PHE A 260 6.40 -4.08 20.49
N HIS A 261 7.31 -5.03 20.72
CA HIS A 261 8.47 -5.23 19.84
C HIS A 261 8.12 -5.89 18.50
N SER A 262 7.23 -6.89 18.53
CA SER A 262 6.68 -7.57 17.35
C SER A 262 5.33 -8.21 17.69
N LEU A 263 4.53 -8.56 16.68
CA LEU A 263 3.28 -9.28 16.87
C LEU A 263 3.52 -10.66 17.53
N THR A 264 4.61 -11.34 17.18
CA THR A 264 4.96 -12.66 17.75
C THR A 264 5.25 -12.64 19.25
N PHE A 265 5.79 -11.53 19.78
CA PHE A 265 6.24 -11.46 21.17
C PHE A 265 5.39 -10.56 22.08
N GLY A 266 4.45 -9.79 21.52
CA GLY A 266 3.68 -8.82 22.27
C GLY A 266 2.24 -8.62 21.81
N HIS A 267 1.70 -9.53 21.00
CA HIS A 267 0.29 -9.55 20.61
C HIS A 267 -0.32 -10.94 20.85
N PRO A 268 -1.57 -11.06 21.35
CA PRO A 268 -2.26 -12.34 21.46
C PRO A 268 -2.45 -12.99 20.09
N ASP A 269 -2.55 -14.32 20.03
CA ASP A 269 -2.79 -15.00 18.76
C ASP A 269 -4.12 -14.57 18.11
N PHE A 270 -4.07 -14.40 16.79
CA PHE A 270 -5.26 -14.15 15.99
C PHE A 270 -6.06 -15.44 15.84
N THR A 271 -7.17 -15.56 16.56
CA THR A 271 -8.01 -16.76 16.47
C THR A 271 -8.86 -16.80 15.19
N ASN A 272 -9.23 -15.62 14.64
CA ASN A 272 -10.19 -15.48 13.54
C ASN A 272 -9.68 -14.56 12.39
N TYR A 273 -8.37 -14.32 12.28
CA TYR A 273 -7.79 -13.47 11.24
C TYR A 273 -6.66 -14.20 10.48
N PRO A 274 -6.58 -14.04 9.14
CA PRO A 274 -7.56 -13.38 8.27
C PRO A 274 -8.82 -14.24 8.10
N SER A 275 -10.00 -13.63 8.03
CA SER A 275 -11.20 -14.36 7.61
C SER A 275 -10.99 -14.89 6.19
N GLU A 276 -11.19 -16.19 5.96
CA GLU A 276 -11.09 -16.81 4.63
C GLU A 276 -12.10 -16.24 3.61
N ALA A 277 -13.07 -15.44 4.08
CA ALA A 277 -13.98 -14.71 3.23
C ALA A 277 -13.24 -13.63 2.43
N ARG A 278 -13.24 -13.77 1.10
CA ARG A 278 -12.83 -12.68 0.21
C ARG A 278 -13.65 -11.43 0.50
N THR A 279 -13.00 -10.27 0.50
CA THR A 279 -13.72 -8.99 0.44
C THR A 279 -14.64 -9.00 -0.78
N PRO A 280 -15.97 -8.94 -0.59
CA PRO A 280 -16.90 -8.91 -1.70
C PRO A 280 -16.67 -7.63 -2.50
N LEU A 281 -16.55 -7.76 -3.82
CA LEU A 281 -16.59 -6.60 -4.71
C LEU A 281 -18.04 -6.11 -4.78
N GLN A 282 -18.26 -4.79 -4.66
CA GLN A 282 -19.60 -4.25 -4.78
C GLN A 282 -20.12 -4.37 -6.22
N PHE A 283 -21.24 -5.09 -6.40
CA PHE A 283 -21.95 -5.18 -7.67
C PHE A 283 -23.04 -4.10 -7.76
N ASP A 284 -22.85 -3.13 -8.65
CA ASP A 284 -23.82 -2.05 -8.91
C ASP A 284 -24.83 -2.48 -9.99
N HIS A 285 -26.03 -2.86 -9.53
CA HIS A 285 -27.16 -3.25 -10.39
C HIS A 285 -27.52 -2.16 -11.40
N THR A 286 -27.56 -0.89 -10.98
CA THR A 286 -27.97 0.22 -11.84
C THR A 286 -26.96 0.43 -12.95
N SER A 287 -25.68 0.50 -12.61
CA SER A 287 -24.60 0.63 -13.61
C SER A 287 -24.60 -0.55 -14.58
N HIS A 288 -24.74 -1.78 -14.09
CA HIS A 288 -24.76 -2.97 -14.94
C HIS A 288 -25.94 -2.93 -15.92
N ILE A 289 -27.15 -2.67 -15.43
CA ILE A 289 -28.36 -2.66 -16.25
C ILE A 289 -28.33 -1.53 -17.28
N ASP A 290 -28.01 -0.32 -16.82
CA ASP A 290 -28.02 0.87 -17.67
C ASP A 290 -26.95 0.83 -18.77
N LYS A 291 -25.79 0.23 -18.51
CA LYS A 291 -24.72 0.16 -19.50
C LYS A 291 -24.95 -0.95 -20.53
N HIS A 292 -25.53 -2.09 -20.13
CA HIS A 292 -25.49 -3.29 -20.97
C HIS A 292 -26.83 -3.68 -21.59
N PHE A 293 -27.96 -3.24 -21.04
CA PHE A 293 -29.30 -3.61 -21.54
C PHE A 293 -30.06 -2.46 -22.22
N ARG A 294 -29.49 -1.26 -22.30
CA ARG A 294 -30.08 -0.14 -23.05
C ARG A 294 -29.92 -0.27 -24.57
N ASP A 295 -28.94 -1.03 -25.04
CA ASP A 295 -28.73 -1.29 -26.47
C ASP A 295 -29.75 -2.32 -26.99
N GLU A 296 -30.34 -2.07 -28.16
CA GLU A 296 -31.38 -2.93 -28.78
C GLU A 296 -30.94 -4.40 -28.95
N LYS A 297 -29.63 -4.65 -29.07
CA LYS A 297 -29.07 -6.00 -29.23
C LYS A 297 -29.24 -6.87 -27.97
N ASN A 298 -29.15 -6.25 -26.80
CA ASN A 298 -29.15 -6.95 -25.51
C ASN A 298 -30.40 -6.65 -24.68
N ALA A 299 -31.24 -5.69 -25.07
CA ALA A 299 -32.46 -5.33 -24.36
C ALA A 299 -33.40 -6.52 -24.11
N LYS A 300 -33.40 -7.53 -24.99
CA LYS A 300 -34.20 -8.76 -24.84
C LYS A 300 -33.65 -9.74 -23.80
N LEU A 301 -32.42 -9.55 -23.35
CA LEU A 301 -31.73 -10.36 -22.34
C LEU A 301 -31.72 -9.66 -20.96
N ALA A 302 -32.40 -8.50 -20.85
CA ALA A 302 -32.49 -7.77 -19.61
C ALA A 302 -33.26 -8.61 -18.57
N PRO A 303 -32.77 -8.71 -17.32
CA PRO A 303 -33.55 -9.31 -16.25
C PRO A 303 -34.80 -8.46 -16.00
N GLU A 304 -35.96 -9.12 -15.89
CA GLU A 304 -37.25 -8.49 -15.67
C GLU A 304 -37.58 -8.44 -14.17
N GLU A 305 -37.12 -9.45 -13.43
CA GLU A 305 -37.39 -9.60 -12.01
C GLU A 305 -36.11 -9.77 -11.19
N CYS A 306 -36.17 -9.40 -9.92
CA CYS A 306 -35.10 -9.68 -8.96
C CYS A 306 -34.86 -11.19 -8.83
N SER A 307 -35.92 -11.99 -9.02
CA SER A 307 -35.92 -13.43 -8.97
C SER A 307 -35.09 -14.07 -10.08
N ASP A 308 -34.75 -13.35 -11.16
CA ASP A 308 -33.91 -13.88 -12.24
C ASP A 308 -32.51 -14.22 -11.72
N CYS A 309 -31.95 -13.36 -10.86
CA CYS A 309 -30.64 -13.54 -10.25
C CYS A 309 -30.69 -13.98 -8.78
N HIS A 310 -31.81 -13.75 -8.08
CA HIS A 310 -31.93 -14.03 -6.65
C HIS A 310 -32.94 -15.12 -6.32
N LYS A 311 -32.73 -15.79 -5.19
CA LYS A 311 -33.69 -16.69 -4.54
C LYS A 311 -33.92 -16.22 -3.11
N ALA A 312 -35.08 -16.56 -2.53
CA ALA A 312 -35.30 -16.36 -1.11
C ALA A 312 -34.29 -17.22 -0.32
N GLY A 313 -33.66 -16.64 0.70
CA GLY A 313 -32.83 -17.37 1.64
C GLY A 313 -33.65 -18.37 2.46
N PRO A 314 -33.00 -19.30 3.20
CA PRO A 314 -33.65 -20.41 3.90
C PRO A 314 -34.79 -19.99 4.84
N GLU A 315 -34.70 -18.80 5.43
CA GLU A 315 -35.70 -18.25 6.35
C GLU A 315 -36.61 -17.18 5.72
N GLY A 316 -36.48 -16.92 4.41
CA GLY A 316 -37.29 -15.93 3.68
C GLY A 316 -37.05 -14.46 4.06
N ARG A 317 -36.08 -14.18 4.95
CA ARG A 317 -35.80 -12.81 5.46
C ARG A 317 -34.78 -12.03 4.63
N PHE A 318 -34.01 -12.70 3.79
CA PHE A 318 -33.00 -12.11 2.93
C PHE A 318 -33.01 -12.82 1.58
N MET A 319 -32.52 -12.14 0.54
CA MET A 319 -32.37 -12.68 -0.80
C MET A 319 -30.92 -13.14 -0.98
N GLU A 320 -30.74 -14.36 -1.46
CA GLU A 320 -29.43 -14.89 -1.86
C GLU A 320 -29.29 -14.79 -3.37
N VAL A 321 -28.07 -14.64 -3.87
CA VAL A 321 -27.80 -14.75 -5.32
C VAL A 321 -27.81 -16.23 -5.70
N LYS A 322 -28.45 -16.58 -6.82
CA LYS A 322 -28.37 -17.94 -7.39
C LYS A 322 -26.95 -18.21 -7.92
N SER A 323 -26.64 -19.45 -8.32
CA SER A 323 -25.31 -19.80 -8.83
C SER A 323 -24.91 -18.97 -10.06
N PHE A 324 -23.61 -18.91 -10.36
CA PHE A 324 -23.08 -18.20 -11.52
C PHE A 324 -23.74 -18.67 -12.83
N GLU A 325 -23.89 -19.99 -13.01
CA GLU A 325 -24.47 -20.60 -14.20
C GLU A 325 -25.89 -20.09 -14.46
N THR A 326 -26.65 -19.86 -13.39
CA THR A 326 -28.03 -19.38 -13.45
C THR A 326 -28.10 -17.87 -13.62
N SER A 327 -27.35 -17.11 -12.81
CA SER A 327 -27.45 -15.65 -12.72
C SER A 327 -26.67 -14.90 -13.80
N CYS A 328 -25.58 -15.48 -14.29
CA CYS A 328 -24.60 -14.79 -15.13
C CYS A 328 -24.19 -15.59 -16.38
N GLY A 329 -24.23 -16.92 -16.30
CA GLY A 329 -23.66 -17.84 -17.28
C GLY A 329 -24.25 -17.70 -18.69
N ALA A 330 -25.55 -17.39 -18.80
CA ALA A 330 -26.21 -17.24 -20.09
C ALA A 330 -25.60 -16.13 -20.97
N CYS A 331 -25.06 -15.06 -20.39
CA CYS A 331 -24.45 -13.94 -21.13
C CYS A 331 -22.92 -13.88 -20.98
N HIS A 332 -22.40 -14.25 -19.81
CA HIS A 332 -20.96 -14.17 -19.52
C HIS A 332 -20.25 -15.51 -19.62
N GLY A 333 -20.94 -16.65 -19.56
CA GLY A 333 -20.33 -17.97 -19.60
C GLY A 333 -19.53 -18.20 -20.88
N GLU A 334 -20.14 -17.93 -22.04
CA GLU A 334 -19.44 -17.98 -23.32
C GLU A 334 -18.30 -16.97 -23.43
N GLN A 335 -18.48 -15.75 -22.89
CA GLN A 335 -17.43 -14.72 -22.91
C GLN A 335 -16.21 -15.12 -22.07
N ILE A 336 -16.45 -15.72 -20.90
CA ILE A 336 -15.41 -16.25 -20.01
C ILE A 336 -14.73 -17.45 -20.65
N ALA A 337 -15.51 -18.34 -21.29
CA ALA A 337 -14.99 -19.45 -22.08
C ALA A 337 -14.32 -19.00 -23.40
N GLY A 338 -14.39 -17.71 -23.74
CA GLY A 338 -13.76 -17.12 -24.91
C GLY A 338 -14.49 -17.33 -26.24
N ALA A 339 -15.76 -17.76 -26.23
CA ALA A 339 -16.64 -17.80 -27.40
C ALA A 339 -17.09 -16.37 -27.79
N GLY A 340 -17.06 -16.06 -29.09
CA GLY A 340 -17.57 -14.79 -29.64
C GLY A 340 -16.55 -13.63 -29.78
N ARG A 341 -15.25 -13.84 -29.54
CA ARG A 341 -14.23 -12.86 -29.97
C ARG A 341 -13.99 -12.96 -31.48
N ALA A 342 -13.87 -11.81 -32.16
CA ALA A 342 -13.58 -11.74 -33.60
C ALA A 342 -12.15 -12.23 -33.97
N SER A 343 -11.31 -12.54 -32.99
CA SER A 343 -10.00 -13.20 -33.12
C SER A 343 -10.08 -14.68 -32.73
N ALA A 344 -8.95 -15.41 -32.77
CA ALA A 344 -8.87 -16.75 -32.19
C ALA A 344 -9.41 -16.79 -30.75
N LYS A 345 -10.04 -17.92 -30.35
CA LYS A 345 -10.34 -18.26 -28.95
C LYS A 345 -9.14 -17.85 -28.10
N GLY A 346 -9.37 -17.25 -26.92
CA GLY A 346 -8.28 -16.83 -26.04
C GLY A 346 -7.18 -17.91 -25.95
N MET A 347 -5.91 -17.50 -25.91
CA MET A 347 -4.81 -18.46 -25.85
C MET A 347 -4.84 -19.17 -24.48
N ALA A 348 -4.89 -20.50 -24.48
CA ALA A 348 -4.67 -21.28 -23.26
C ALA A 348 -3.26 -20.96 -22.72
N VAL A 349 -3.20 -20.38 -21.52
CA VAL A 349 -1.94 -19.98 -20.88
C VAL A 349 -1.38 -21.13 -20.05
N PHE A 350 -2.25 -21.84 -19.33
CA PHE A 350 -1.93 -22.99 -18.49
C PHE A 350 -2.96 -24.09 -18.73
N ALA A 351 -2.49 -25.34 -18.73
CA ALA A 351 -3.31 -26.54 -18.71
C ALA A 351 -2.58 -27.62 -17.91
N VAL A 352 -3.26 -28.72 -17.57
CA VAL A 352 -2.62 -29.91 -17.04
C VAL A 352 -2.38 -30.86 -18.22
N PRO A 353 -1.11 -31.14 -18.57
CA PRO A 353 -0.81 -32.07 -19.66
C PRO A 353 -1.39 -33.46 -19.39
N GLY A 354 -2.01 -34.05 -20.40
CA GLY A 354 -2.44 -35.44 -20.32
C GLY A 354 -1.26 -36.40 -20.25
N LEU A 355 -1.36 -37.40 -19.36
CA LEU A 355 -0.33 -38.41 -19.12
C LEU A 355 -0.97 -39.77 -18.88
N ASP A 356 -0.29 -40.83 -19.35
CA ASP A 356 -0.57 -42.21 -18.96
C ASP A 356 -0.12 -42.46 -17.51
N VAL A 357 -0.96 -42.04 -16.55
CA VAL A 357 -0.70 -42.18 -15.11
C VAL A 357 -0.55 -43.66 -14.72
N ALA A 358 -1.30 -44.56 -15.37
CA ALA A 358 -1.23 -46.00 -15.10
C ALA A 358 0.14 -46.57 -15.46
N SER A 359 0.64 -46.34 -16.67
CA SER A 359 1.98 -46.78 -17.07
C SER A 359 3.08 -46.17 -16.21
N LEU A 360 2.95 -44.89 -15.83
CA LEU A 360 3.90 -44.24 -14.92
C LEU A 360 3.91 -44.92 -13.53
N GLN A 361 2.75 -45.37 -13.04
CA GLN A 361 2.62 -46.01 -11.73
C GLN A 361 3.18 -47.42 -11.75
N GLU A 362 2.85 -48.22 -12.76
CA GLU A 362 3.37 -49.58 -12.95
C GLU A 362 4.89 -49.61 -13.07
N ASN A 363 5.49 -48.59 -13.68
CA ASN A 363 6.93 -48.44 -13.81
C ASN A 363 7.60 -47.76 -12.60
N GLY A 364 6.84 -47.44 -11.54
CA GLY A 364 7.37 -46.87 -10.30
C GLY A 364 7.95 -45.46 -10.46
N ALA A 365 7.38 -44.65 -11.36
CA ALA A 365 7.83 -43.29 -11.60
C ALA A 365 7.70 -42.41 -10.34
N ALA A 366 8.76 -41.65 -10.04
CA ALA A 366 8.81 -40.76 -8.88
C ALA A 366 8.30 -39.35 -9.23
N VAL A 367 7.06 -39.28 -9.70
CA VAL A 367 6.43 -38.03 -10.19
C VAL A 367 5.42 -37.41 -9.22
N GLY A 368 5.13 -38.06 -8.09
CA GLY A 368 4.08 -37.66 -7.14
C GLY A 368 2.67 -37.65 -7.73
N GLU A 369 1.73 -37.01 -7.06
CA GLU A 369 0.32 -36.95 -7.48
C GLU A 369 0.15 -36.24 -8.83
N TRP A 370 -0.59 -36.84 -9.76
CA TRP A 370 -0.96 -36.23 -11.04
C TRP A 370 -2.44 -36.45 -11.32
N PRO A 371 -3.19 -35.45 -11.82
CA PRO A 371 -4.61 -35.61 -12.15
C PRO A 371 -4.85 -36.73 -13.16
N GLU A 372 -5.75 -37.66 -12.82
CA GLU A 372 -6.08 -38.82 -13.65
C GLU A 372 -6.76 -38.42 -14.97
N TYR A 373 -7.63 -37.40 -14.95
CA TYR A 373 -8.45 -37.00 -16.09
C TYR A 373 -7.87 -35.81 -16.88
N ALA A 374 -6.55 -35.60 -16.83
CA ALA A 374 -5.90 -34.62 -17.66
C ALA A 374 -5.77 -35.13 -19.10
N GLU A 375 -6.27 -34.38 -20.08
CA GLU A 375 -6.22 -34.76 -21.50
C GLU A 375 -5.62 -33.66 -22.40
N ASP A 376 -5.40 -32.47 -21.85
CA ASP A 376 -4.95 -31.33 -22.64
C ASP A 376 -3.47 -31.45 -23.05
N PRO A 377 -3.05 -30.92 -24.22
CA PRO A 377 -1.64 -30.77 -24.55
C PRO A 377 -1.01 -29.61 -23.76
N VAL A 378 0.33 -29.58 -23.66
CA VAL A 378 1.06 -28.42 -23.11
C VAL A 378 0.79 -27.19 -24.00
N PRO A 379 0.16 -26.12 -23.49
CA PRO A 379 -0.10 -24.94 -24.30
C PRO A 379 1.20 -24.23 -24.73
N PRO A 380 1.25 -23.55 -25.90
CA PRO A 380 2.48 -22.91 -26.38
C PRO A 380 3.09 -21.91 -25.40
N PHE A 381 2.25 -21.12 -24.72
CA PHE A 381 2.70 -20.16 -23.72
C PHE A 381 3.24 -20.85 -22.46
N MET A 382 2.61 -21.95 -22.02
CA MET A 382 3.13 -22.77 -20.93
C MET A 382 4.48 -23.38 -21.30
N ASN A 383 4.62 -23.94 -22.51
CA ASN A 383 5.89 -24.48 -23.00
C ASN A 383 7.01 -23.42 -23.00
N LEU A 384 6.69 -22.17 -23.36
CA LEU A 384 7.62 -21.04 -23.25
C LEU A 384 8.09 -20.85 -21.81
N LEU A 385 7.17 -20.83 -20.82
CA LEU A 385 7.50 -20.66 -19.41
C LEU A 385 8.26 -21.84 -18.80
N LEU A 386 7.92 -23.06 -19.20
CA LEU A 386 8.62 -24.28 -18.80
C LEU A 386 10.05 -24.29 -19.35
N SER A 387 10.27 -23.72 -20.54
CA SER A 387 11.60 -23.57 -21.15
C SER A 387 12.56 -22.69 -20.35
N ALA A 388 12.12 -22.00 -19.30
CA ALA A 388 13.03 -21.37 -18.35
C ALA A 388 13.85 -22.42 -17.56
N ASP A 389 13.32 -23.62 -17.37
CA ASP A 389 13.95 -24.73 -16.67
C ASP A 389 14.96 -25.47 -17.58
N PRO A 390 16.25 -25.56 -17.21
CA PRO A 390 17.24 -26.28 -18.01
C PRO A 390 16.94 -27.77 -18.20
N ASN A 391 16.34 -28.44 -17.21
CA ASN A 391 16.01 -29.87 -17.29
C ASN A 391 14.88 -30.10 -18.29
N TYR A 392 13.87 -29.23 -18.29
CA TYR A 392 12.80 -29.29 -19.29
C TYR A 392 13.31 -29.01 -20.70
N ARG A 393 14.18 -28.00 -20.89
CA ARG A 393 14.83 -27.75 -22.19
C ARG A 393 15.61 -28.95 -22.70
N ALA A 394 16.29 -29.67 -21.81
CA ALA A 394 17.03 -30.89 -22.17
C ALA A 394 16.09 -32.06 -22.51
N ALA A 395 14.90 -32.13 -21.91
CA ALA A 395 13.90 -33.17 -22.15
C ALA A 395 13.10 -32.95 -23.46
N GLN A 396 12.92 -31.70 -23.92
CA GLN A 396 12.12 -31.36 -25.10
C GLN A 396 12.41 -32.21 -26.36
N PRO A 397 13.68 -32.43 -26.78
CA PRO A 397 13.98 -33.22 -27.97
C PRO A 397 13.58 -34.70 -27.87
N ILE A 398 13.39 -35.21 -26.64
CA ILE A 398 12.92 -36.57 -26.37
C ILE A 398 11.39 -36.58 -26.32
N LEU A 399 10.77 -35.61 -25.64
CA LEU A 399 9.31 -35.49 -25.54
C LEU A 399 8.63 -35.39 -26.91
N VAL A 400 9.22 -34.65 -27.86
CA VAL A 400 8.68 -34.51 -29.23
C VAL A 400 8.69 -35.83 -30.02
N LYS A 401 9.43 -36.85 -29.57
CA LYS A 401 9.46 -38.18 -30.19
C LYS A 401 8.44 -39.15 -29.58
N ILE A 402 7.66 -38.71 -28.60
CA ILE A 402 6.55 -39.48 -28.03
C ILE A 402 5.31 -39.11 -28.84
N ASP A 403 4.69 -40.10 -29.49
CA ASP A 403 3.54 -39.88 -30.37
C ASP A 403 2.28 -39.50 -29.57
N ASP A 404 2.08 -40.15 -28.42
CA ASP A 404 0.99 -39.88 -27.49
C ASP A 404 1.48 -39.95 -26.04
N LEU A 405 1.26 -38.89 -25.27
CA LEU A 405 1.61 -38.86 -23.84
C LEU A 405 0.58 -39.59 -22.97
N LEU A 406 -0.61 -39.87 -23.51
CA LEU A 406 -1.66 -40.67 -22.89
C LEU A 406 -1.45 -42.18 -23.05
N ASP A 407 -0.44 -42.60 -23.83
CA ASP A 407 -0.01 -44.00 -23.95
C ASP A 407 1.53 -44.10 -23.82
N LEU A 408 1.98 -44.46 -22.62
CA LEU A 408 3.41 -44.63 -22.30
C LEU A 408 3.79 -46.12 -22.19
N SER A 409 2.91 -47.03 -22.61
CA SER A 409 3.12 -48.48 -22.47
C SER A 409 4.38 -49.00 -23.19
N ALA A 410 4.78 -48.35 -24.29
CA ALA A 410 5.95 -48.68 -25.08
C ALA A 410 7.13 -47.70 -24.89
N ALA A 411 7.07 -46.80 -23.90
CA ALA A 411 8.09 -45.78 -23.69
C ALA A 411 9.43 -46.37 -23.21
N SER A 412 10.53 -45.86 -23.74
CA SER A 412 11.89 -46.18 -23.29
C SER A 412 12.23 -45.49 -21.97
N ALA A 413 13.27 -45.96 -21.27
CA ALA A 413 13.74 -45.34 -20.03
C ALA A 413 14.08 -43.84 -20.18
N ASP A 414 14.66 -43.45 -21.33
CA ASP A 414 14.97 -42.05 -21.63
C ASP A 414 13.69 -41.21 -21.83
N GLN A 415 12.63 -41.80 -22.41
CA GLN A 415 11.33 -41.15 -22.56
C GLN A 415 10.63 -41.00 -21.21
N PHE A 416 10.68 -42.00 -20.33
CA PHE A 416 10.16 -41.88 -18.96
C PHE A 416 10.88 -40.78 -18.17
N ALA A 417 12.21 -40.70 -18.24
CA ALA A 417 12.97 -39.64 -17.57
C ALA A 417 12.64 -38.24 -18.12
N ALA A 418 12.36 -38.13 -19.43
CA ALA A 418 11.92 -36.89 -20.05
C ALA A 418 10.51 -36.48 -19.58
N VAL A 419 9.59 -37.44 -19.45
CA VAL A 419 8.24 -37.22 -18.88
C VAL A 419 8.34 -36.80 -17.41
N GLU A 420 9.16 -37.45 -16.60
CA GLU A 420 9.41 -37.06 -15.21
C GLU A 420 9.94 -35.62 -15.10
N SER A 421 10.89 -35.26 -15.97
CA SER A 421 11.41 -33.88 -16.05
C SER A 421 10.32 -32.87 -16.42
N MET A 422 9.40 -33.23 -17.32
CA MET A 422 8.24 -32.39 -17.64
C MET A 422 7.29 -32.23 -16.46
N VAL A 423 6.93 -33.33 -15.78
CA VAL A 423 6.03 -33.31 -14.62
C VAL A 423 6.57 -32.37 -13.55
N TRP A 424 7.83 -32.53 -13.17
CA TRP A 424 8.44 -31.69 -12.15
C TRP A 424 8.61 -30.23 -12.58
N ALA A 425 8.85 -29.96 -13.87
CA ALA A 425 8.86 -28.61 -14.40
C ALA A 425 7.48 -27.94 -14.31
N VAL A 426 6.40 -28.66 -14.63
CA VAL A 426 5.02 -28.19 -14.50
C VAL A 426 4.68 -27.90 -13.05
N LYS A 427 4.91 -28.87 -12.16
CA LYS A 427 4.68 -28.73 -10.71
C LYS A 427 5.47 -27.56 -10.12
N SER A 428 6.76 -27.46 -10.45
CA SER A 428 7.62 -26.36 -9.99
C SER A 428 7.16 -25.00 -10.49
N MET A 429 6.74 -24.90 -11.75
CA MET A 429 6.23 -23.65 -12.31
C MET A 429 4.98 -23.18 -11.56
N LEU A 430 4.00 -24.07 -11.36
CA LEU A 430 2.77 -23.73 -10.64
C LEU A 430 3.04 -23.39 -9.16
N TYR A 431 3.94 -24.12 -8.51
CA TYR A 431 4.36 -23.85 -7.13
C TYR A 431 5.06 -22.48 -7.01
N ASP A 432 5.99 -22.17 -7.92
CA ASP A 432 6.68 -20.88 -7.92
C ASP A 432 5.73 -19.72 -8.19
N LEU A 433 4.76 -19.89 -9.09
CA LEU A 433 3.73 -18.89 -9.36
C LEU A 433 2.85 -18.63 -8.13
N ARG A 434 2.51 -19.67 -7.36
CA ARG A 434 1.75 -19.51 -6.10
C ARG A 434 2.59 -18.85 -5.01
N SER A 435 3.82 -19.31 -4.82
CA SER A 435 4.67 -18.86 -3.70
C SER A 435 5.28 -17.47 -3.92
N LYS A 436 5.62 -17.12 -5.16
CA LYS A 436 6.33 -15.87 -5.51
C LYS A 436 5.48 -14.92 -6.37
N GLY A 437 4.28 -15.32 -6.78
CA GLY A 437 3.37 -14.50 -7.58
C GLY A 437 3.96 -14.09 -8.94
N VAL A 438 3.67 -12.85 -9.34
CA VAL A 438 4.11 -12.26 -10.62
C VAL A 438 5.64 -12.20 -10.77
N SER A 439 6.40 -12.21 -9.66
CA SER A 439 7.86 -12.19 -9.73
C SER A 439 8.43 -13.47 -10.35
N ALA A 440 7.84 -14.64 -10.07
CA ALA A 440 8.23 -15.90 -10.71
C ALA A 440 7.95 -15.88 -12.22
N LEU A 441 6.81 -15.33 -12.63
CA LEU A 441 6.48 -15.17 -14.05
C LEU A 441 7.49 -14.27 -14.76
N HIS A 442 7.79 -13.11 -14.18
CA HIS A 442 8.78 -12.18 -14.73
C HIS A 442 10.16 -12.80 -14.86
N GLN A 443 10.60 -13.55 -13.85
CA GLN A 443 11.91 -14.20 -13.86
C GLN A 443 12.00 -15.28 -14.95
N ARG A 444 10.96 -16.10 -15.11
CA ARG A 444 10.90 -17.13 -16.16
C ARG A 444 10.92 -16.50 -17.55
N LEU A 445 10.11 -15.47 -17.79
CA LEU A 445 10.10 -14.77 -19.06
C LEU A 445 11.42 -14.06 -19.37
N ALA A 446 12.03 -13.41 -18.38
CA ALA A 446 13.34 -12.76 -18.58
C ALA A 446 14.44 -13.78 -18.90
N THR A 447 14.37 -14.97 -18.30
CA THR A 447 15.30 -16.08 -18.58
C THR A 447 15.14 -16.57 -20.02
N VAL A 448 13.90 -16.77 -20.47
CA VAL A 448 13.61 -17.32 -21.80
C VAL A 448 13.86 -16.30 -22.91
N LEU A 449 13.59 -15.02 -22.65
CA LEU A 449 13.85 -13.93 -23.60
C LEU A 449 15.31 -13.47 -23.59
N GLU A 450 16.14 -13.99 -22.68
CA GLU A 450 17.54 -13.62 -22.48
C GLU A 450 17.75 -12.09 -22.27
N ARG A 451 16.73 -11.42 -21.72
CA ARG A 451 16.75 -9.98 -21.43
C ARG A 451 15.83 -9.64 -20.26
N PRO A 452 16.09 -8.55 -19.52
CA PRO A 452 15.13 -8.05 -18.55
C PRO A 452 13.85 -7.57 -19.26
N LEU A 453 12.71 -7.77 -18.60
CA LEU A 453 11.45 -7.15 -18.98
C LEU A 453 11.47 -5.66 -18.65
N THR A 454 10.94 -4.85 -19.55
CA THR A 454 10.71 -3.41 -19.32
C THR A 454 9.61 -3.18 -18.27
N ALA A 455 9.57 -1.98 -17.69
CA ALA A 455 8.50 -1.54 -16.78
C ALA A 455 7.09 -1.77 -17.37
N VAL A 456 6.89 -1.33 -18.62
CA VAL A 456 5.62 -1.47 -19.34
C VAL A 456 5.26 -2.95 -19.54
N GLU A 457 6.20 -3.78 -19.97
CA GLU A 457 5.95 -5.22 -20.15
C GLU A 457 5.57 -5.91 -18.83
N LYS A 458 6.26 -5.59 -17.74
CA LYS A 458 5.91 -6.11 -16.41
C LYS A 458 4.51 -5.68 -16.00
N ALA A 459 4.20 -4.40 -16.11
CA ALA A 459 2.89 -3.86 -15.75
C ALA A 459 1.77 -4.54 -16.56
N SER A 460 1.88 -4.62 -17.89
CA SER A 460 0.86 -5.24 -18.74
C SER A 460 0.69 -6.75 -18.52
N LEU A 461 1.78 -7.49 -18.32
CA LEU A 461 1.70 -8.93 -18.00
C LEU A 461 1.08 -9.18 -16.64
N THR A 462 1.41 -8.32 -15.68
CA THR A 462 0.97 -8.41 -14.31
C THR A 462 -0.52 -8.10 -14.24
N ALA A 463 -0.96 -6.97 -14.78
CA ALA A 463 -2.33 -6.47 -14.70
C ALA A 463 -3.41 -7.44 -15.23
N LEU A 464 -3.06 -8.33 -16.16
CA LEU A 464 -3.97 -9.29 -16.78
C LEU A 464 -3.91 -10.70 -16.18
N LEU A 465 -3.08 -10.95 -15.16
CA LEU A 465 -2.88 -12.29 -14.61
C LEU A 465 -3.77 -12.54 -13.38
N PRO A 466 -4.80 -13.39 -13.44
CA PRO A 466 -5.64 -13.66 -12.28
C PRO A 466 -4.95 -14.64 -11.31
N LEU A 467 -4.03 -14.15 -10.47
CA LEU A 467 -3.30 -14.98 -9.49
C LEU A 467 -4.23 -15.83 -8.60
N ALA A 468 -5.39 -15.27 -8.24
CA ALA A 468 -6.44 -15.97 -7.53
C ALA A 468 -6.98 -17.20 -8.29
N THR A 469 -7.20 -17.07 -9.60
CA THR A 469 -7.63 -18.18 -10.46
C THR A 469 -6.52 -19.22 -10.57
N ILE A 470 -5.27 -18.80 -10.69
CA ILE A 470 -4.10 -19.72 -10.72
C ILE A 470 -3.98 -20.49 -9.40
N ALA A 471 -4.14 -19.82 -8.27
CA ALA A 471 -4.10 -20.46 -6.95
C ALA A 471 -5.25 -21.46 -6.75
N ASN A 472 -6.46 -21.10 -7.18
CA ASN A 472 -7.62 -22.01 -7.15
C ASN A 472 -7.40 -23.21 -8.07
N ALA A 473 -6.96 -22.99 -9.31
CA ALA A 473 -6.67 -24.04 -10.27
C ALA A 473 -5.59 -24.98 -9.74
N GLN A 474 -4.51 -24.46 -9.17
CA GLN A 474 -3.46 -25.28 -8.58
C GLN A 474 -3.96 -26.08 -7.38
N THR A 475 -4.85 -25.55 -6.55
CA THR A 475 -5.43 -26.28 -5.41
C THR A 475 -6.32 -27.44 -5.88
N LEU A 476 -7.07 -27.23 -6.96
CA LEU A 476 -7.92 -28.26 -7.58
C LEU A 476 -7.09 -29.31 -8.33
N TRP A 477 -6.07 -28.89 -9.08
CA TRP A 477 -5.27 -29.79 -9.91
C TRP A 477 -4.16 -30.51 -9.12
N PHE A 478 -3.58 -29.88 -8.10
CA PHE A 478 -2.45 -30.43 -7.36
C PHE A 478 -2.56 -30.08 -5.87
N PRO A 479 -3.46 -30.73 -5.12
CA PRO A 479 -3.70 -30.41 -3.71
C PRO A 479 -2.43 -30.61 -2.86
N ALA A 480 -1.62 -31.65 -3.14
CA ALA A 480 -0.39 -31.95 -2.42
C ALA A 480 0.85 -31.12 -2.84
N LEU A 481 0.73 -30.22 -3.84
CA LEU A 481 1.90 -29.53 -4.42
C LEU A 481 2.76 -28.78 -3.39
N GLY A 482 2.10 -28.24 -2.36
CA GLY A 482 2.74 -27.48 -1.29
C GLY A 482 3.74 -28.30 -0.46
N SER A 483 3.49 -29.60 -0.30
CA SER A 483 4.34 -30.53 0.44
C SER A 483 5.29 -31.30 -0.50
N GLU A 484 4.86 -31.61 -1.73
CA GLU A 484 5.67 -32.36 -2.69
C GLU A 484 6.90 -31.59 -3.18
N ILE A 485 6.73 -30.33 -3.61
CA ILE A 485 7.84 -29.58 -4.22
C ILE A 485 9.03 -29.37 -3.29
N PRO A 486 8.85 -28.95 -2.01
CA PRO A 486 9.97 -28.83 -1.08
C PRO A 486 10.73 -30.15 -0.91
N ARG A 487 10.02 -31.26 -0.67
CA ARG A 487 10.62 -32.60 -0.50
C ARG A 487 11.39 -33.06 -1.74
N TRP A 488 10.81 -32.88 -2.92
CA TRP A 488 11.47 -33.21 -4.18
C TRP A 488 12.72 -32.36 -4.40
N ARG A 489 12.67 -31.04 -4.11
CA ARG A 489 13.84 -30.14 -4.19
C ARG A 489 14.94 -30.51 -3.19
N ASP A 490 14.59 -31.12 -2.06
CA ASP A 490 15.53 -31.68 -1.08
C ASP A 490 16.12 -33.04 -1.52
N GLY A 491 15.74 -33.53 -2.70
CA GLY A 491 16.25 -34.77 -3.30
C GLY A 491 15.46 -36.02 -2.94
N GLU A 492 14.30 -35.88 -2.30
CA GLU A 492 13.43 -37.01 -1.99
C GLU A 492 12.73 -37.53 -3.26
N LYS A 493 12.65 -38.86 -3.41
CA LYS A 493 11.85 -39.50 -4.45
C LYS A 493 10.39 -39.61 -4.00
N ILE A 494 9.50 -38.93 -4.70
CA ILE A 494 8.07 -38.90 -4.37
C ILE A 494 7.32 -39.84 -5.31
N LEU A 495 6.88 -40.98 -4.78
CA LEU A 495 6.10 -41.96 -5.53
C LEU A 495 4.64 -41.49 -5.67
N MET A 496 3.96 -41.99 -6.69
CA MET A 496 2.54 -41.72 -6.88
C MET A 496 1.69 -42.42 -5.81
N PRO A 497 0.57 -41.82 -5.37
CA PRO A 497 -0.36 -42.47 -4.45
C PRO A 497 -0.90 -43.79 -5.04
N SER A 498 -1.00 -44.85 -4.23
CA SER A 498 -1.74 -46.06 -4.63
C SER A 498 -3.24 -45.77 -4.62
N ALA A 499 -3.99 -46.35 -5.56
CA ALA A 499 -5.44 -46.19 -5.68
C ALA A 499 -6.23 -46.55 -4.40
N GLU A 500 -5.61 -47.27 -3.46
CA GLU A 500 -6.20 -47.66 -2.17
C GLU A 500 -6.17 -46.55 -1.10
N ALA A 501 -5.56 -45.40 -1.36
CA ALA A 501 -5.43 -44.31 -0.38
C ALA A 501 -6.35 -43.10 -0.64
N ALA A 502 -7.22 -43.16 -1.65
CA ALA A 502 -8.03 -42.03 -2.10
C ALA A 502 -9.43 -41.93 -1.46
N ASP A 503 -9.58 -42.31 -0.18
CA ASP A 503 -10.81 -42.05 0.59
C ASP A 503 -10.54 -41.09 1.76
N GLY A 504 -10.94 -39.83 1.56
CA GLY A 504 -11.33 -38.88 2.60
C GLY A 504 -10.21 -38.17 3.40
N PRO A 505 -10.39 -36.88 3.76
CA PRO A 505 -9.49 -36.20 4.67
C PRO A 505 -9.65 -36.80 6.08
N ALA A 506 -8.53 -37.20 6.70
CA ALA A 506 -8.50 -37.63 8.08
C ALA A 506 -8.98 -36.49 9.00
N GLU A 507 -10.17 -36.63 9.57
CA GLU A 507 -10.58 -35.91 10.77
C GLU A 507 -9.64 -36.30 11.91
N ASN A 508 -8.80 -35.37 12.34
CA ASN A 508 -8.05 -35.49 13.59
C ASN A 508 -9.02 -35.37 14.77
N THR A 509 -9.59 -36.49 15.21
CA THR A 509 -10.14 -36.61 16.57
C THR A 509 -9.04 -37.15 17.48
N ALA A 510 -8.26 -36.22 18.04
CA ALA A 510 -7.39 -36.52 19.17
C ALA A 510 -8.23 -36.50 20.46
N ASP A 511 -9.03 -37.54 20.68
CA ASP A 511 -9.62 -37.80 22.01
C ASP A 511 -8.72 -38.78 22.75
N SER A 512 -7.81 -38.22 23.54
CA SER A 512 -6.93 -38.99 24.42
C SER A 512 -7.68 -39.29 25.71
N LYS A 513 -8.24 -40.50 25.82
CA LYS A 513 -8.61 -41.07 27.12
C LYS A 513 -7.43 -41.89 27.66
N PRO A 514 -6.91 -41.60 28.87
CA PRO A 514 -5.89 -42.43 29.49
C PRO A 514 -6.53 -43.70 30.09
N ALA A 515 -5.74 -44.76 30.10
CA ALA A 515 -6.05 -46.04 30.71
C ALA A 515 -6.20 -45.93 32.24
N ASP A 516 -7.11 -46.77 32.74
CA ASP A 516 -7.47 -46.98 34.14
C ASP A 516 -6.28 -47.42 35.00
N ASP A 517 -6.30 -47.03 36.28
CA ASP A 517 -5.89 -47.89 37.40
C ASP A 517 -6.67 -47.50 38.67
N GLU A 518 -7.46 -48.47 39.11
CA GLU A 518 -7.81 -48.88 40.49
C GLU A 518 -8.58 -47.93 41.45
N ASP A 519 -9.75 -48.47 41.81
CA ASP A 519 -10.25 -48.69 43.18
C ASP A 519 -11.46 -47.90 43.72
N SER A 520 -12.38 -48.74 44.22
CA SER A 520 -13.29 -48.57 45.36
C SER A 520 -14.67 -47.92 45.17
N ASP A 521 -15.66 -48.81 45.29
CA ASP A 521 -16.82 -48.71 46.17
C ASP A 521 -18.12 -48.08 45.64
N ASP A 522 -19.05 -49.03 45.44
CA ASP A 522 -20.37 -49.13 46.06
C ASP A 522 -21.54 -48.23 45.64
N ASP A 523 -22.66 -48.95 45.59
CA ASP A 523 -24.07 -48.58 45.68
C ASP A 523 -24.83 -48.43 44.35
N GLU A 524 -25.44 -49.51 43.85
CA GLU A 524 -26.81 -49.97 44.19
C GLU A 524 -27.94 -49.03 43.68
N ILE A 525 -28.68 -49.47 42.64
CA ILE A 525 -30.14 -49.77 42.69
C ILE A 525 -30.84 -49.75 41.31
N ALA A 526 -31.55 -50.87 41.06
CA ALA A 526 -32.78 -51.12 40.29
C ALA A 526 -32.85 -50.76 38.79
N THR A 527 -32.85 -51.72 37.87
CA THR A 527 -33.97 -52.61 37.46
C THR A 527 -35.22 -51.89 36.94
N GLY A 528 -35.52 -52.10 35.66
CA GLY A 528 -36.82 -51.85 35.05
C GLY A 528 -36.83 -52.42 33.63
N LYS A 529 -37.28 -53.66 33.51
CA LYS A 529 -37.52 -54.41 32.28
C LYS A 529 -39.03 -54.32 31.95
N ASP A 530 -39.38 -54.86 30.80
CA ASP A 530 -40.71 -55.27 30.30
C ASP A 530 -41.20 -54.34 29.18
N ASP A 531 -41.11 -54.73 27.91
CA ASP A 531 -41.81 -55.80 27.15
C ASP A 531 -43.15 -55.29 26.59
N ASP A 532 -43.28 -55.41 25.25
CA ASP A 532 -44.47 -55.82 24.48
C ASP A 532 -45.75 -54.95 24.59
N ASP A 533 -46.64 -54.73 23.61
CA ASP A 533 -46.89 -55.25 22.27
C ASP A 533 -48.01 -54.34 21.68
N ASP A 534 -48.12 -54.38 20.35
CA ASP A 534 -49.35 -54.39 19.54
C ASP A 534 -50.30 -53.18 19.28
N ASP A 535 -50.74 -53.23 18.02
CA ASP A 535 -51.98 -52.79 17.39
C ASP A 535 -52.08 -51.40 16.74
N ASP A 536 -51.90 -51.42 15.42
CA ASP A 536 -52.92 -51.15 14.39
C ASP A 536 -53.88 -49.96 14.58
N ASP A 537 -53.83 -49.02 13.63
CA ASP A 537 -55.04 -48.64 12.87
C ASP A 537 -54.67 -47.84 11.61
N GLU A 538 -55.03 -48.41 10.46
CA GLU A 538 -55.23 -47.70 9.20
C GLU A 538 -56.28 -46.58 9.38
N ILE A 539 -56.14 -45.48 8.64
CA ILE A 539 -57.26 -44.86 7.88
C ILE A 539 -56.67 -43.90 6.83
N ALA A 540 -57.07 -44.15 5.59
CA ALA A 540 -56.84 -43.31 4.42
C ALA A 540 -57.92 -42.22 4.27
N THR A 541 -57.73 -41.40 3.23
CA THR A 541 -58.64 -40.40 2.63
C THR A 541 -58.51 -38.98 3.22
N GLY A 542 -58.39 -37.90 2.44
CA GLY A 542 -58.56 -37.74 1.00
C GLY A 542 -58.18 -36.33 0.51
N LYS A 543 -58.41 -36.16 -0.79
CA LYS A 543 -58.24 -34.99 -1.67
C LYS A 543 -58.71 -33.65 -1.08
N ASP A 544 -57.99 -32.58 -1.39
CA ASP A 544 -58.33 -31.61 -2.45
C ASP A 544 -57.07 -30.90 -2.98
#